data_AF-A0A522W159-F1
#
_entry.id   AF-A0A522W159-F1
#
_cell.length_a   1.000
_cell.length_b   1.000
_cell.length_c   1.000
_cell.angle_alpha   90.00
_cell.angle_beta   90.00
_cell.angle_gamma   90.00
#
_symmetry.space_group_name_H-M   'P 1'
#
loop_
_entity.id
_entity.type
_entity.pdbx_description
1 polymer ?
#
loop_
_entity_poly.entity_id
_entity_poly.type
_entity_poly.pdbx_seq_one_letter_code
_entity_poly.pdbx_strand_id
1 'polypeptide(L)'
;MTGRLKGAWLRDVWEPLPSLLGNAPSPLKALALNLLGWSLHRRAEKLGIPRNRGFRGAYDLLGPHPSPDRLFPRFLADARPGLLIMCHPAYVDQALIDGPDPVHAPREAERSYLASEIFSRHLADAGVALRHVIG
;
A
#
# COMPACT_ATOMS: atom_id res chain seq x y z
N MET A 1 10.94 -20.46 23.99
CA MET A 1 9.57 -19.99 24.29
C MET A 1 8.95 -19.45 23.02
N THR A 2 8.20 -20.27 22.27
CA THR A 2 7.52 -19.86 21.03
C THR A 2 6.05 -19.62 21.35
N GLY A 3 5.74 -18.46 21.90
CA GLY A 3 4.36 -17.99 21.96
C GLY A 3 3.89 -17.75 20.52
N ARG A 4 3.06 -18.63 19.97
CA ARG A 4 2.29 -18.29 18.76
C ARG A 4 1.42 -17.10 19.15
N LEU A 5 1.67 -15.94 18.54
CA LEU A 5 0.74 -14.82 18.59
C LEU A 5 -0.54 -15.26 17.86
N LYS A 6 -1.47 -15.91 18.58
CA LYS A 6 -2.78 -16.28 18.04
C LYS A 6 -3.48 -14.97 17.65
N GLY A 7 -3.81 -14.82 16.38
CA GLY A 7 -4.48 -13.63 15.84
C GLY A 7 -3.57 -12.49 15.38
N ALA A 8 -2.24 -12.66 15.36
CA ALA A 8 -1.36 -11.63 14.79
C ALA A 8 -1.20 -11.79 13.27
N TRP A 9 -1.31 -10.67 12.56
CA TRP A 9 -1.02 -10.55 11.13
C TRP A 9 0.03 -9.46 10.92
N LEU A 10 1.09 -9.78 10.20
CA LEU A 10 2.18 -8.85 9.91
C LEU A 10 1.91 -8.11 8.60
N ARG A 11 1.94 -6.78 8.68
CA ARG A 11 2.12 -5.91 7.52
C ARG A 11 3.57 -5.97 7.05
N ASP A 12 3.84 -6.82 6.08
CA ASP A 12 5.14 -6.96 5.45
C ASP A 12 5.29 -5.95 4.31
N VAL A 13 6.35 -5.16 4.33
CA VAL A 13 6.62 -4.15 3.28
C VAL A 13 7.42 -4.72 2.11
N TRP A 14 7.77 -6.00 2.16
CA TRP A 14 8.55 -6.66 1.12
C TRP A 14 7.69 -6.96 -0.13
N GLU A 15 8.23 -6.61 -1.30
CA GLU A 15 7.66 -6.88 -2.63
C GLU A 15 8.68 -7.65 -3.50
N PRO A 16 8.27 -8.64 -4.32
CA PRO A 16 9.16 -9.30 -5.25
C PRO A 16 9.81 -8.32 -6.24
N LEU A 17 11.12 -8.49 -6.51
CA LEU A 17 11.87 -7.62 -7.43
C LEU A 17 11.22 -7.43 -8.82
N PRO A 18 10.65 -8.46 -9.48
CA PRO A 18 9.99 -8.26 -10.77
C PRO A 18 8.82 -7.27 -10.69
N SER A 19 8.04 -7.30 -9.61
CA SER A 19 6.94 -6.38 -9.39
C SER A 19 7.39 -4.95 -9.13
N LEU A 20 8.57 -4.77 -8.51
CA LEU A 20 9.16 -3.44 -8.29
C LEU A 20 9.50 -2.73 -9.60
N LEU A 21 9.98 -3.48 -10.59
CA LEU A 21 10.42 -2.93 -11.87
C LEU A 21 9.23 -2.57 -12.79
N GLY A 22 8.12 -3.31 -12.70
CA GLY A 22 6.94 -3.06 -13.54
C GLY A 22 5.95 -2.06 -12.93
N ASN A 23 5.73 -2.11 -11.61
CA ASN A 23 4.54 -1.52 -11.00
C ASN A 23 4.83 -0.41 -9.98
N ALA A 24 6.10 -0.19 -9.59
CA ALA A 24 6.44 0.84 -8.61
C ALA A 24 6.53 2.24 -9.24
N PRO A 25 5.77 3.24 -8.75
CA PRO A 25 5.91 4.64 -9.16
C PRO A 25 7.25 5.24 -8.71
N SER A 26 7.83 4.71 -7.63
CA SER A 26 9.15 5.08 -7.12
C SER A 26 9.98 3.83 -6.81
N PRO A 27 10.73 3.28 -7.79
CA PRO A 27 11.53 2.07 -7.61
C PRO A 27 12.59 2.20 -6.50
N LEU A 28 13.20 3.38 -6.33
CA LEU A 28 14.19 3.63 -5.28
C LEU A 28 13.58 3.52 -3.88
N LYS A 29 12.43 4.14 -3.64
CA LYS A 29 11.73 4.05 -2.34
C LYS A 29 11.30 2.61 -2.07
N ALA A 30 10.78 1.92 -3.07
CA ALA A 30 10.33 0.56 -2.93
C ALA A 30 11.51 -0.41 -2.66
N LEU A 31 12.67 -0.20 -3.29
CA LEU A 31 13.89 -0.94 -2.98
C LEU A 31 14.38 -0.67 -1.55
N ALA A 32 14.35 0.58 -1.10
CA ALA A 32 14.72 0.93 0.28
C ALA A 32 13.81 0.23 1.30
N LEU A 33 12.49 0.21 1.07
CA LEU A 33 11.55 -0.53 1.91
C LEU A 33 11.83 -2.03 1.93
N ASN A 34 12.14 -2.64 0.79
CA ASN A 34 12.54 -4.04 0.72
C ASN A 34 13.78 -4.35 1.55
N LEU A 35 14.81 -3.52 1.45
CA LEU A 35 16.06 -3.70 2.20
C LEU A 35 15.84 -3.59 3.70
N LEU A 36 15.08 -2.56 4.14
CA LEU A 36 14.75 -2.36 5.55
C LEU A 36 13.83 -3.47 6.10
N GLY A 37 12.88 -3.94 5.30
CA GLY A 37 11.93 -4.98 5.67
C GLY A 37 12.49 -6.41 5.62
N TRP A 38 13.62 -6.64 4.95
CA TRP A 38 14.12 -7.98 4.63
C TRP A 38 14.31 -8.89 5.85
N SER A 39 14.92 -8.37 6.92
CA SER A 39 15.17 -9.17 8.13
C SER A 39 13.88 -9.62 8.81
N LEU A 40 12.85 -8.76 8.81
CA LEU A 40 11.54 -9.03 9.36
C LEU A 40 10.78 -10.03 8.49
N HIS A 41 10.80 -9.84 7.17
CA HIS A 41 10.23 -10.77 6.19
C HIS A 41 10.74 -12.20 6.41
N ARG A 42 12.07 -12.38 6.45
CA ARG A 42 12.69 -13.71 6.65
C ARG A 42 12.32 -14.35 7.98
N ARG A 43 12.26 -13.54 9.05
CA ARG A 43 11.87 -14.04 10.38
C ARG A 43 10.41 -14.46 10.41
N ALA A 44 9.52 -13.65 9.82
CA ALA A 44 8.10 -13.96 9.71
C ALA A 44 7.85 -15.22 8.89
N GLU A 45 8.60 -15.43 7.81
CA GLU A 45 8.59 -16.68 7.03
C GLU A 45 8.99 -17.89 7.86
N LYS A 46 10.17 -17.81 8.50
CA LYS A 46 10.68 -18.91 9.33
C LYS A 46 9.75 -19.29 10.48
N LEU A 47 9.06 -18.30 11.05
CA LEU A 47 8.14 -18.48 12.18
C LEU A 47 6.70 -18.78 11.76
N GLY A 48 6.39 -18.78 10.45
CA GLY A 48 5.04 -19.00 9.95
C GLY A 48 4.04 -17.92 10.37
N ILE A 49 4.49 -16.68 10.55
CA ILE A 49 3.61 -15.55 10.90
C ILE A 49 2.80 -15.15 9.64
N PRO A 50 1.46 -15.12 9.71
CA PRO A 50 0.62 -14.66 8.62
C PRO A 50 0.96 -13.23 8.19
N ARG A 51 0.96 -12.96 6.88
CA ARG A 51 1.32 -11.66 6.30
C ARG A 51 0.70 -11.47 4.92
N ASN A 52 0.77 -10.26 4.39
CA ASN A 52 0.45 -9.99 2.99
C ASN A 52 1.44 -10.69 2.04
N ARG A 53 0.98 -10.89 0.80
CA ARG A 53 1.73 -11.45 -0.32
C ARG A 53 1.94 -10.36 -1.35
N GLY A 54 2.91 -9.50 -1.06
CA GLY A 54 3.23 -8.31 -1.83
C GLY A 54 2.71 -7.03 -1.18
N PHE A 55 3.40 -5.94 -1.44
CA PHE A 55 3.23 -4.61 -0.88
C PHE A 55 3.42 -3.54 -1.96
N ARG A 56 2.40 -2.70 -2.16
CA ARG A 56 2.40 -1.58 -3.12
C ARG A 56 1.81 -0.33 -2.47
N GLY A 57 1.71 0.78 -3.21
CA GLY A 57 1.20 2.04 -2.66
C GLY A 57 2.28 2.97 -2.08
N ALA A 58 3.57 2.62 -2.24
CA ALA A 58 4.67 3.51 -1.92
C ALA A 58 4.94 4.48 -3.09
N TYR A 59 4.73 5.76 -2.88
CA TYR A 59 5.04 6.83 -3.83
C TYR A 59 5.42 8.12 -3.09
N ASP A 60 5.79 9.16 -3.82
CA ASP A 60 6.11 10.46 -3.23
C ASP A 60 4.86 11.29 -2.97
N LEU A 61 4.62 11.66 -1.72
CA LEU A 61 3.54 12.58 -1.32
C LEU A 61 3.99 14.04 -1.25
N LEU A 62 5.30 14.29 -1.17
CA LEU A 62 5.88 15.64 -1.08
C LEU A 62 6.25 16.20 -2.46
N GLY A 63 6.61 15.29 -3.38
CA GLY A 63 6.97 15.63 -4.75
C GLY A 63 5.79 15.50 -5.74
N PRO A 64 6.00 15.87 -7.01
CA PRO A 64 5.01 15.65 -8.06
C PRO A 64 4.68 14.16 -8.22
N HIS A 65 3.39 13.84 -8.26
CA HIS A 65 2.91 12.49 -8.52
C HIS A 65 1.63 12.53 -9.36
N PRO A 66 1.30 11.44 -10.07
CA PRO A 66 0.02 11.33 -10.76
C PRO A 66 -1.16 11.41 -9.78
N SER A 67 -2.31 11.80 -10.28
CA SER A 67 -3.57 11.70 -9.54
C SER A 67 -3.90 10.23 -9.20
N PRO A 68 -4.65 9.96 -8.11
CA PRO A 68 -4.94 8.60 -7.66
C PRO A 68 -5.58 7.70 -8.73
N ASP A 69 -6.44 8.25 -9.60
CA ASP A 69 -7.07 7.53 -10.71
C ASP A 69 -6.06 7.02 -11.75
N ARG A 70 -4.88 7.65 -11.88
CA ARG A 70 -3.79 7.18 -12.73
C ARG A 70 -2.81 6.27 -11.99
N LEU A 71 -2.71 6.45 -10.69
CA LEU A 71 -1.75 5.76 -9.85
C LEU A 71 -2.21 4.35 -9.45
N PHE A 72 -3.46 4.22 -9.00
CA PHE A 72 -4.01 2.97 -8.49
C PHE A 72 -4.11 1.85 -9.54
N PRO A 73 -4.45 2.09 -10.83
CA PRO A 73 -4.37 1.05 -11.84
C PRO A 73 -2.99 0.38 -11.92
N ARG A 74 -1.91 1.14 -11.71
CA ARG A 74 -0.54 0.60 -11.67
C ARG A 74 -0.32 -0.27 -10.43
N PHE A 75 -0.90 0.11 -9.30
CA PHE A 75 -0.87 -0.73 -8.08
C PHE A 75 -1.70 -2.00 -8.21
N LEU A 76 -2.75 -1.99 -9.03
CA LEU A 76 -3.64 -3.12 -9.25
C LEU A 76 -3.15 -4.05 -10.38
N ALA A 77 -2.26 -3.58 -11.26
CA ALA A 77 -1.70 -4.37 -12.36
C ALA A 77 -1.06 -5.67 -11.86
N ASP A 78 -1.47 -6.83 -12.38
CA ASP A 78 -1.01 -8.15 -11.92
C ASP A 78 -1.23 -8.42 -10.42
N ALA A 79 -2.24 -7.79 -9.81
CA ALA A 79 -2.60 -8.03 -8.42
C ALA A 79 -2.90 -9.52 -8.19
N ARG A 80 -2.36 -10.06 -7.10
CA ARG A 80 -2.58 -11.45 -6.68
C ARG A 80 -3.26 -11.50 -5.32
N PRO A 81 -3.96 -12.59 -4.98
CA PRO A 81 -4.57 -12.75 -3.67
C PRO A 81 -3.56 -12.51 -2.54
N GLY A 82 -3.90 -11.60 -1.64
CA GLY A 82 -3.06 -11.21 -0.51
C GLY A 82 -2.16 -10.00 -0.75
N LEU A 83 -2.20 -9.37 -1.93
CA LEU A 83 -1.56 -8.07 -2.16
C LEU A 83 -2.11 -7.02 -1.17
N LEU A 84 -1.22 -6.26 -0.55
CA LEU A 84 -1.56 -5.08 0.22
C LEU A 84 -1.17 -3.81 -0.53
N ILE A 85 -2.09 -2.85 -0.64
CA ILE A 85 -1.81 -1.50 -1.14
C ILE A 85 -1.90 -0.54 0.05
N MET A 86 -0.80 0.17 0.32
CA MET A 86 -0.75 1.25 1.29
C MET A 86 -1.41 2.50 0.71
N CYS A 87 -2.25 3.14 1.52
CA CYS A 87 -2.92 4.40 1.22
C CYS A 87 -2.82 5.33 2.44
N HIS A 88 -3.08 6.60 2.23
CA HIS A 88 -3.04 7.70 3.19
C HIS A 88 -4.31 8.58 3.12
N PRO A 89 -5.54 8.04 2.99
CA PRO A 89 -6.73 8.87 2.89
C PRO A 89 -6.97 9.66 4.18
N ALA A 90 -7.28 10.95 4.05
CA ALA A 90 -7.68 11.78 5.18
C ALA A 90 -8.79 12.77 4.78
N TYR A 91 -9.58 13.18 5.77
CA TYR A 91 -10.34 14.43 5.67
C TYR A 91 -9.37 15.59 5.91
N VAL A 92 -9.48 16.64 5.12
CA VAL A 92 -8.70 17.87 5.31
C VAL A 92 -9.65 18.94 5.82
N ASP A 93 -9.31 19.52 6.95
CA ASP A 93 -9.98 20.67 7.52
C ASP A 93 -9.03 21.87 7.57
N GLN A 94 -9.57 23.04 7.94
CA GLN A 94 -8.78 24.27 8.01
C GLN A 94 -7.61 24.15 9.00
N ALA A 95 -7.79 23.43 10.11
CA ALA A 95 -6.73 23.24 11.10
C ALA A 95 -5.55 22.44 10.54
N LEU A 96 -5.81 21.45 9.68
CA LEU A 96 -4.77 20.71 8.99
C LEU A 96 -4.08 21.54 7.89
N ILE A 97 -4.83 22.39 7.18
CA ILE A 97 -4.29 23.31 6.17
C ILE A 97 -3.34 24.34 6.81
N ASP A 98 -3.74 24.90 7.94
CA ASP A 98 -2.95 25.89 8.69
C ASP A 98 -1.83 25.23 9.52
N GLY A 99 -1.83 23.90 9.60
CA GLY A 99 -0.88 23.10 10.35
C GLY A 99 0.42 22.82 9.59
N PRO A 100 1.39 22.16 10.23
CA PRO A 100 2.71 21.91 9.65
C PRO A 100 2.76 20.71 8.70
N ASP A 101 1.63 20.03 8.42
CA ASP A 101 1.62 18.81 7.59
C ASP A 101 1.61 19.18 6.10
N PRO A 102 2.72 18.95 5.36
CA PRO A 102 2.83 19.37 3.97
C PRO A 102 2.07 18.46 2.99
N VAL A 103 1.47 17.34 3.44
CA VAL A 103 0.84 16.34 2.57
C VAL A 103 -0.69 16.28 2.71
N HIS A 104 -1.35 17.34 3.15
CA HIS A 104 -2.82 17.34 3.29
C HIS A 104 -3.54 17.11 1.93
N ALA A 105 -3.14 17.80 0.86
CA ALA A 105 -3.78 17.72 -0.45
C ALA A 105 -3.77 16.30 -1.08
N PRO A 106 -2.64 15.56 -1.14
CA PRO A 106 -2.65 14.21 -1.69
C PRO A 106 -3.47 13.23 -0.84
N ARG A 107 -3.55 13.42 0.48
CA ARG A 107 -4.40 12.60 1.35
C ARG A 107 -5.89 12.80 1.07
N GLU A 108 -6.31 14.03 0.80
CA GLU A 108 -7.69 14.32 0.39
C GLU A 108 -8.01 13.75 -0.99
N ALA A 109 -7.07 13.84 -1.94
CA ALA A 109 -7.23 13.29 -3.27
C ALA A 109 -7.40 11.76 -3.22
N GLU A 110 -6.56 11.05 -2.46
CA GLU A 110 -6.69 9.61 -2.26
C GLU A 110 -8.03 9.25 -1.62
N ARG A 111 -8.43 9.97 -0.58
CA ARG A 111 -9.73 9.78 0.08
C ARG A 111 -10.88 9.91 -0.92
N SER A 112 -10.90 11.00 -1.70
CA SER A 112 -11.92 11.26 -2.70
C SER A 112 -11.99 10.16 -3.75
N TYR A 113 -10.82 9.68 -4.20
CA TYR A 113 -10.73 8.57 -5.14
C TYR A 113 -11.24 7.25 -4.54
N LEU A 114 -10.80 6.87 -3.34
CA LEU A 114 -11.19 5.62 -2.67
C LEU A 114 -12.69 5.57 -2.35
N ALA A 115 -13.34 6.73 -2.18
CA ALA A 115 -14.78 6.85 -1.98
C ALA A 115 -15.58 6.93 -3.29
N SER A 116 -14.92 6.93 -4.45
CA SER A 116 -15.56 7.15 -5.76
C SER A 116 -15.92 5.84 -6.49
N GLU A 117 -16.88 5.93 -7.41
CA GLU A 117 -17.19 4.87 -8.37
C GLU A 117 -16.03 4.55 -9.33
N ILE A 118 -15.06 5.45 -9.50
CA ILE A 118 -13.86 5.21 -10.32
C ILE A 118 -13.04 4.07 -9.69
N PHE A 119 -12.87 4.10 -8.37
CA PHE A 119 -12.13 3.05 -7.68
C PHE A 119 -12.84 1.69 -7.79
N SER A 120 -14.16 1.65 -7.63
CA SER A 120 -14.97 0.45 -7.85
C SER A 120 -14.77 -0.13 -9.26
N ARG A 121 -14.73 0.72 -10.29
CA ARG A 121 -14.44 0.30 -11.66
C ARG A 121 -13.03 -0.25 -11.81
N HIS A 122 -12.01 0.43 -11.27
CA HIS A 122 -10.63 -0.07 -11.34
C HIS A 122 -10.44 -1.43 -10.65
N LEU A 123 -11.17 -1.71 -9.56
CA LEU A 123 -11.17 -3.04 -8.94
C LEU A 123 -11.78 -4.09 -9.87
N ALA A 124 -12.91 -3.77 -10.51
CA ALA A 124 -13.57 -4.65 -11.47
C ALA A 124 -12.71 -4.92 -12.71
N ASP A 125 -12.10 -3.89 -13.28
CA ASP A 125 -11.20 -3.99 -14.44
C ASP A 125 -9.98 -4.85 -14.14
N ALA A 126 -9.45 -4.76 -12.92
CA ALA A 126 -8.35 -5.60 -12.44
C ALA A 126 -8.79 -7.01 -12.01
N GLY A 127 -10.09 -7.31 -12.01
CA GLY A 127 -10.64 -8.61 -11.59
C GLY A 127 -10.38 -8.95 -10.13
N VAL A 128 -10.31 -7.94 -9.25
CA VAL A 128 -10.02 -8.12 -7.81
C VAL A 128 -11.13 -7.57 -6.93
N ALA A 129 -11.18 -8.08 -5.69
CA ALA A 129 -12.07 -7.60 -4.65
C ALA A 129 -11.29 -7.28 -3.37
N LEU A 130 -11.78 -6.32 -2.60
CA LEU A 130 -11.22 -6.00 -1.30
C LEU A 130 -11.56 -7.09 -0.28
N ARG A 131 -10.63 -7.32 0.65
CA ARG A 131 -10.83 -8.25 1.75
C ARG A 131 -10.37 -7.63 3.06
N HIS A 132 -11.19 -7.78 4.10
CA HIS A 132 -10.77 -7.47 5.46
C HIS A 132 -9.84 -8.58 5.98
N VAL A 133 -8.69 -8.19 6.51
CA VAL A 133 -7.60 -9.12 6.87
C VAL A 133 -7.62 -9.49 8.36
N ILE A 134 -8.48 -8.83 9.14
CA ILE A 134 -8.71 -9.12 10.57
C ILE A 134 -10.00 -9.94 10.68
N GLY A 135 -9.85 -11.20 11.11
CA GLY A 135 -10.87 -12.25 11.25
C GLY A 135 -10.18 -13.60 11.39
#